data_AF-A0A0U9HZF3-F1
#
_entry.id   AF-A0A0U9HZF3-F1
#
_cell.length_a   1.000
_cell.length_b   1.000
_cell.length_c   1.000
_cell.angle_alpha   90.00
_cell.angle_beta   90.00
_cell.angle_gamma   90.00
#
_symmetry.space_group_name_H-M   'P 1'
#
loop_
_entity.id
_entity.type
_entity.pdbx_description
1 polymer ?
#
loop_
_entity_poly.entity_id
_entity_poly.type
_entity_poly.pdbx_seq_one_letter_code
_entity_poly.pdbx_strand_id
1 'polypeptide(L)'
;MNLSKLFEIQAQLDKRIIESKGLQGQDLLDEKILALQVELGELANEWKGFKFWKVDPRPNDKVFTSCRDEKAEYYLCGSCNKEFSLEDAKKDLYCSNCDNNLMPMKLRNPLLEEYVDCLHFILSIGLEINFTMESHVKWRRFTIVEQFNDLFGYTSDLFKSTDEDWSEDEKFNAYEELFAGFLGLGDLLGFTEEQIEQAYLDKNEINHARQANGY
;
A
#
# COMPACT_ATOMS: atom_id res chain seq x y z
N MET A 1 -12.31 -8.54 4.03
CA MET A 1 -11.85 -8.00 2.74
C MET A 1 -12.19 -9.00 1.64
N ASN A 2 -12.83 -8.55 0.56
CA ASN A 2 -13.18 -9.41 -0.56
C ASN A 2 -12.02 -9.52 -1.57
N LEU A 3 -11.15 -10.53 -1.39
CA LEU A 3 -9.97 -10.69 -2.23
C LEU A 3 -10.28 -11.02 -3.70
N SER A 4 -11.33 -11.80 -3.98
CA SER A 4 -11.75 -12.08 -5.36
C SER A 4 -12.08 -10.79 -6.11
N LYS A 5 -12.81 -9.88 -5.46
CA LYS A 5 -13.08 -8.54 -5.98
C LYS A 5 -11.79 -7.72 -6.18
N LEU A 6 -10.82 -7.82 -5.27
CA LEU A 6 -9.56 -7.08 -5.43
C LEU A 6 -8.72 -7.59 -6.59
N PHE A 7 -8.65 -8.91 -6.81
CA PHE A 7 -8.01 -9.49 -8.00
C PHE A 7 -8.67 -9.00 -9.29
N GLU A 8 -10.01 -8.97 -9.35
CA GLU A 8 -10.74 -8.44 -10.51
C GLU A 8 -10.42 -6.97 -10.79
N ILE A 9 -10.34 -6.15 -9.74
CA ILE A 9 -9.98 -4.73 -9.83
C ILE A 9 -8.52 -4.56 -10.27
N GLN A 10 -7.60 -5.36 -9.73
CA GLN A 10 -6.20 -5.35 -10.13
C GLN A 10 -6.05 -5.70 -11.61
N ALA A 11 -6.74 -6.74 -12.08
CA ALA A 11 -6.68 -7.16 -13.47
C ALA A 11 -7.12 -6.04 -14.43
N GLN A 12 -8.12 -5.24 -14.05
CA GLN A 12 -8.56 -4.08 -14.83
C GLN A 12 -7.50 -2.97 -14.86
N LEU A 13 -6.83 -2.72 -13.74
CA LEU A 13 -5.74 -1.74 -13.67
C LEU A 13 -4.55 -2.19 -14.52
N ASP A 14 -4.11 -3.44 -14.37
CA ASP A 14 -2.98 -4.02 -15.11
C ASP A 14 -3.22 -3.95 -16.62
N LYS A 15 -4.41 -4.40 -17.06
CA LYS A 15 -4.81 -4.33 -18.47
C LYS A 15 -4.70 -2.90 -19.01
N ARG A 16 -5.19 -1.91 -18.25
CA ARG A 16 -5.14 -0.51 -18.66
C ARG A 16 -3.71 0.03 -18.73
N ILE A 17 -2.83 -0.34 -17.79
CA ILE A 17 -1.42 0.04 -17.82
C ILE A 17 -0.75 -0.56 -19.06
N ILE A 18 -0.91 -1.86 -19.28
CA ILE A 18 -0.33 -2.57 -20.43
C ILE A 18 -0.79 -1.92 -21.75
N GLU A 19 -2.09 -1.64 -21.89
CA GLU A 19 -2.65 -1.01 -23.10
C GLU A 19 -2.15 0.41 -23.31
N SER A 20 -2.16 1.24 -22.26
CA SER A 20 -1.77 2.65 -22.35
C SER A 20 -0.27 2.87 -22.54
N LYS A 21 0.56 1.91 -22.11
CA LYS A 21 2.02 1.97 -22.19
C LYS A 21 2.62 1.17 -23.34
N GLY A 22 1.80 0.43 -24.11
CA GLY A 22 2.28 -0.35 -25.25
C GLY A 22 3.10 -1.57 -24.83
N LEU A 23 2.77 -2.18 -23.68
CA LEU A 23 3.52 -3.30 -23.09
C LEU A 23 2.93 -4.67 -23.45
N GLN A 24 2.07 -4.75 -24.47
CA GLN A 24 1.38 -6.00 -24.82
C GLN A 24 2.38 -7.10 -25.17
N GLY A 25 2.24 -8.25 -24.52
CA GLY A 25 3.08 -9.43 -24.76
C GLY A 25 4.48 -9.35 -24.17
N GLN A 26 4.79 -8.32 -23.37
CA GLN A 26 6.00 -8.28 -22.57
C GLN A 26 5.78 -9.09 -21.29
N ASP A 27 6.75 -9.92 -20.93
CA ASP A 27 6.84 -10.49 -19.59
C ASP A 27 7.35 -9.39 -18.65
N LEU A 28 6.59 -9.12 -17.59
CA LEU A 28 6.86 -8.07 -16.61
C LEU A 28 6.98 -8.65 -15.18
N LEU A 29 7.10 -9.97 -15.06
CA LEU A 29 7.08 -10.65 -13.76
C LEU A 29 8.27 -10.20 -12.90
N ASP A 30 9.48 -10.15 -13.47
CA ASP A 30 10.68 -9.71 -12.76
C ASP A 30 10.56 -8.25 -12.28
N GLU A 31 10.08 -7.35 -13.13
CA GLU A 31 9.84 -5.94 -12.77
C GLU A 31 8.81 -5.81 -11.66
N LYS A 32 7.73 -6.60 -11.68
CA LYS A 32 6.70 -6.62 -10.63
C LYS A 32 7.26 -7.15 -9.30
N ILE A 33 8.09 -8.19 -9.33
CA ILE A 33 8.74 -8.73 -8.13
C ILE A 33 9.71 -7.70 -7.53
N LEU A 34 10.50 -7.03 -8.37
CA LEU A 34 11.38 -5.95 -7.90
C LEU A 34 10.59 -4.79 -7.31
N ALA A 35 9.48 -4.39 -7.94
CA ALA A 35 8.61 -3.35 -7.41
C ALA A 35 8.06 -3.75 -6.03
N LEU A 36 7.61 -5.00 -5.86
CA LEU A 36 7.20 -5.51 -4.54
C LEU A 36 8.33 -5.45 -3.50
N GLN A 37 9.57 -5.79 -3.84
CA GLN A 37 10.70 -5.68 -2.92
C GLN A 37 10.93 -4.23 -2.46
N VAL A 38 10.80 -3.26 -3.37
CA VAL A 38 10.90 -1.84 -3.06
C VAL A 38 9.79 -1.41 -2.10
N GLU A 39 8.53 -1.70 -2.44
CA GLU A 39 7.37 -1.33 -1.61
C GLU A 39 7.42 -2.00 -0.21
N LEU A 40 7.88 -3.26 -0.11
CA LEU A 40 8.10 -3.91 1.20
C LEU A 40 9.16 -3.18 2.03
N GLY A 41 10.19 -2.64 1.38
CA GLY A 41 11.18 -1.77 2.01
C GLY A 41 10.59 -0.44 2.47
N GLU A 42 9.73 0.18 1.67
CA GLU A 42 9.02 1.42 2.02
C GLU A 42 8.06 1.19 3.19
N LEU A 43 7.29 0.11 3.17
CA LEU A 43 6.43 -0.33 4.27
C LEU A 43 7.22 -0.54 5.57
N ALA A 44 8.36 -1.24 5.51
CA ALA A 44 9.23 -1.41 6.68
C ALA A 44 9.79 -0.07 7.18
N ASN A 45 10.07 0.85 6.25
CA ASN A 45 10.59 2.19 6.55
C ASN A 45 9.57 3.09 7.25
N GLU A 46 8.29 2.98 6.89
CA GLU A 46 7.16 3.63 7.58
C GLU A 46 6.86 2.97 8.93
N TRP A 47 7.05 1.65 9.07
CA TRP A 47 6.91 0.93 10.34
C TRP A 47 7.99 1.28 11.35
N LYS A 48 9.24 1.49 10.89
CA LYS A 48 10.42 1.92 11.68
C LYS A 48 10.89 1.00 12.81
N GLY A 49 10.25 -0.13 13.09
CA GLY A 49 10.65 -0.98 14.22
C GLY A 49 12.04 -1.62 14.10
N PHE A 50 12.65 -1.64 12.91
CA PHE A 50 14.05 -2.04 12.74
C PHE A 50 15.06 -0.94 13.14
N LYS A 51 14.61 0.32 13.30
CA LYS A 51 15.46 1.48 13.58
C LYS A 51 15.79 1.59 15.07
N PHE A 52 16.38 0.53 15.65
CA PHE A 52 16.68 0.41 17.08
C PHE A 52 17.64 1.48 17.63
N TRP A 53 18.35 2.20 16.76
CA TRP A 53 19.23 3.32 17.11
C TRP A 53 18.50 4.68 17.20
N LYS A 54 17.21 4.74 16.83
CA LYS A 54 16.42 5.97 16.95
C LYS A 54 15.85 6.12 18.35
N VAL A 55 15.82 7.37 18.83
CA VAL A 55 15.21 7.74 20.11
C VAL A 55 13.69 7.51 20.09
N ASP A 56 13.04 7.73 18.94
CA ASP A 56 11.60 7.52 18.76
C ASP A 56 11.34 6.77 17.44
N PRO A 57 11.27 5.43 17.47
CA PRO A 57 11.00 4.60 16.30
C PRO A 57 9.50 4.33 16.10
N ARG A 58 8.61 5.24 16.50
CA ARG A 58 7.17 5.05 16.28
C ARG A 58 6.82 4.98 14.79
N PRO A 59 5.92 4.05 14.39
CA PRO A 59 5.42 3.99 13.03
C PRO A 59 4.84 5.32 12.56
N ASN A 60 4.92 5.57 11.26
CA ASN A 60 4.20 6.65 10.59
C ASN A 60 2.78 6.18 10.23
N ASP A 61 1.98 5.88 11.25
CA ASP A 61 0.60 5.44 11.08
C ASP A 61 -0.41 6.60 11.06
N LYS A 62 0.05 7.81 11.42
CA LYS A 62 -0.74 9.05 11.46
C LYS A 62 0.13 10.24 11.09
N VAL A 63 -0.06 10.77 9.89
CA VAL A 63 0.60 11.99 9.41
C VAL A 63 -0.43 12.99 8.92
N PHE A 64 -0.29 14.22 9.37
CA PHE A 64 -1.13 15.33 8.94
C PHE A 64 -0.54 15.99 7.71
N THR A 65 -1.29 16.03 6.61
CA THR A 65 -0.82 16.59 5.34
C THR A 65 -1.81 17.60 4.77
N SER A 66 -1.29 18.62 4.09
CA SER A 66 -2.14 19.55 3.34
C SER A 66 -2.82 18.82 2.17
N CYS A 67 -4.07 19.15 1.89
CA CYS A 67 -4.86 18.50 0.84
C CYS A 67 -5.66 19.53 0.01
N ARG A 68 -6.59 19.06 -0.83
CA ARG A 68 -7.58 19.94 -1.47
C ARG A 68 -8.76 20.14 -0.53
N ASP A 69 -9.43 21.28 -0.59
CA ASP A 69 -10.54 21.62 0.32
C ASP A 69 -11.64 20.54 0.36
N GLU A 70 -11.97 19.97 -0.79
CA GLU A 70 -12.95 18.88 -0.94
C GLU A 70 -12.58 17.57 -0.20
N LYS A 71 -11.31 17.40 0.18
CA LYS A 71 -10.78 16.24 0.90
C LYS A 71 -10.36 16.59 2.33
N ALA A 72 -10.62 17.82 2.78
CA ALA A 72 -10.26 18.27 4.12
C ALA A 72 -11.06 17.50 5.18
N GLU A 73 -10.36 17.06 6.23
CA GLU A 73 -10.97 16.54 7.46
C GLU A 73 -10.97 17.60 8.56
N TYR A 74 -10.03 18.54 8.48
CA TYR A 74 -9.95 19.73 9.32
C TYR A 74 -9.11 20.80 8.60
N TYR A 75 -9.00 21.98 9.22
CA TYR A 75 -8.19 23.08 8.71
C TYR A 75 -7.14 23.51 9.74
N LEU A 76 -5.96 23.89 9.27
CA LEU A 76 -4.86 24.38 10.11
C LEU A 76 -4.47 25.80 9.70
N CYS A 77 -4.38 26.71 10.67
CA CYS A 77 -3.75 28.00 10.42
C CYS A 77 -2.23 27.87 10.53
N GLY A 78 -1.50 28.06 9.42
CA GLY A 78 -0.04 27.99 9.42
C GLY A 78 0.67 29.09 10.22
N SER A 79 -0.01 30.20 10.52
CA SER A 79 0.57 31.30 11.31
C SER A 79 0.49 31.06 12.82
N CYS A 80 -0.58 30.44 13.32
CA CYS A 80 -0.81 30.28 14.76
C CYS A 80 -0.97 28.82 15.21
N ASN A 81 -0.80 27.85 14.31
CA ASN A 81 -0.97 26.41 14.55
C ASN A 81 -2.30 26.00 15.19
N LYS A 82 -3.36 26.80 15.00
CA LYS A 82 -4.69 26.46 15.52
C LYS A 82 -5.42 25.58 14.51
N GLU A 83 -5.98 24.50 15.01
CA GLU A 83 -6.85 23.59 14.26
C GLU A 83 -8.30 24.08 14.31
N PHE A 84 -9.00 23.88 13.20
CA PHE A 84 -10.39 24.26 12.99
C PHE A 84 -11.13 23.05 12.43
N SER A 85 -12.28 22.72 13.00
CA SER A 85 -13.17 21.73 12.40
C SER A 85 -13.68 22.22 11.04
N LEU A 86 -14.22 21.31 10.22
CA LEU A 86 -14.87 21.68 8.96
C LEU A 86 -16.00 22.70 9.17
N GLU A 87 -16.72 22.59 10.29
CA GLU A 87 -17.78 23.52 10.66
C GLU A 87 -17.25 24.86 11.15
N ASP A 88 -16.07 24.91 11.77
CA ASP A 88 -15.47 26.13 12.31
C ASP A 88 -14.73 26.95 11.26
N ALA A 89 -14.32 26.33 10.15
CA ALA A 89 -13.61 26.98 9.04
C ALA A 89 -14.48 27.94 8.20
N LYS A 90 -15.51 28.58 8.79
CA LYS A 90 -16.61 29.22 8.05
C LYS A 90 -16.21 30.31 7.04
N LYS A 91 -16.85 30.15 5.89
CA LYS A 91 -17.17 31.02 4.74
C LYS A 91 -16.05 31.62 3.89
N ASP A 92 -14.88 31.91 4.45
CA ASP A 92 -13.80 32.51 3.64
C ASP A 92 -12.43 31.86 3.86
N LEU A 93 -12.36 30.76 4.63
CA LEU A 93 -11.11 30.05 4.97
C LEU A 93 -10.10 30.93 5.72
N TYR A 94 -10.55 31.79 6.64
CA TYR A 94 -9.70 32.64 7.47
C TYR A 94 -9.70 32.23 8.95
N CYS A 95 -8.55 32.35 9.58
CA CYS A 95 -8.32 32.03 10.98
C CYS A 95 -8.94 33.09 11.90
N SER A 96 -9.89 32.70 12.75
CA SER A 96 -10.54 33.62 13.71
C SER A 96 -9.60 34.24 14.76
N ASN A 97 -8.34 33.79 14.86
CA ASN A 97 -7.36 34.31 15.81
C ASN A 97 -6.37 35.31 15.20
N CYS A 98 -6.06 35.19 13.91
CA CYS A 98 -5.01 35.98 13.28
C CYS A 98 -5.28 36.38 11.84
N ASP A 99 -6.50 36.12 11.33
CA ASP A 99 -6.98 36.53 10.01
C ASP A 99 -6.11 36.06 8.84
N ASN A 100 -5.36 34.96 9.04
CA ASN A 100 -4.58 34.30 8.00
C ASN A 100 -5.37 33.15 7.37
N ASN A 101 -5.00 32.79 6.14
CA ASN A 101 -5.59 31.67 5.42
C ASN A 101 -5.43 30.35 6.20
N LEU A 102 -6.50 29.57 6.17
CA LEU A 102 -6.56 28.21 6.66
C LEU A 102 -6.12 27.24 5.56
N MET A 103 -5.29 26.27 5.94
CA MET A 103 -4.86 25.20 5.05
C MET A 103 -5.75 23.98 5.28
N PRO A 104 -6.38 23.42 4.24
CA PRO A 104 -7.09 22.15 4.35
C PRO A 104 -6.12 21.02 4.67
N MET A 105 -6.44 20.24 5.69
CA MET A 105 -5.61 19.14 6.17
C MET A 105 -6.38 17.82 6.14
N LYS A 106 -5.67 16.75 5.84
CA LYS A 106 -6.17 15.37 5.90
C LYS A 106 -5.23 14.50 6.72
N LEU A 107 -5.79 13.63 7.56
CA LEU A 107 -5.03 12.58 8.19
C LEU A 107 -4.72 11.48 7.17
N ARG A 108 -3.44 11.17 7.02
CA ARG A 108 -2.97 10.02 6.24
C ARG A 108 -2.39 8.98 7.17
N ASN A 109 -2.44 7.73 6.71
CA ASN A 109 -1.75 6.61 7.32
C ASN A 109 -0.72 6.09 6.31
N PRO A 110 0.48 6.70 6.22
CA PRO A 110 1.52 6.26 5.30
C PRO A 110 1.82 4.77 5.40
N LEU A 111 1.87 4.22 6.62
CA LEU A 111 2.08 2.78 6.82
C LEU A 111 1.02 1.92 6.11
N LEU A 112 -0.26 2.30 6.17
CA LEU A 112 -1.34 1.58 5.47
C LEU A 112 -1.28 1.82 3.95
N GLU A 113 -0.85 3.00 3.52
CA GLU A 113 -0.67 3.31 2.10
C GLU A 113 0.42 2.43 1.47
N GLU A 114 1.59 2.31 2.09
CA GLU A 114 2.66 1.41 1.61
C GLU A 114 2.25 -0.07 1.70
N TYR A 115 1.41 -0.42 2.68
CA TYR A 115 0.86 -1.78 2.76
C TYR A 115 -0.04 -2.09 1.56
N VAL A 116 -0.93 -1.17 1.16
CA VAL A 116 -1.77 -1.43 -0.01
C VAL A 116 -1.01 -1.34 -1.33
N ASP A 117 0.11 -0.63 -1.39
CA ASP A 117 1.03 -0.66 -2.53
C ASP A 117 1.70 -2.03 -2.70
N CYS A 118 2.18 -2.64 -1.60
CA CYS A 118 2.61 -4.03 -1.62
C CYS A 118 1.50 -4.97 -2.10
N LEU A 119 0.27 -4.78 -1.60
CA LEU A 119 -0.88 -5.62 -1.99
C LEU A 119 -1.19 -5.51 -3.49
N HIS A 120 -1.10 -4.32 -4.08
CA HIS A 120 -1.28 -4.14 -5.53
C HIS A 120 -0.30 -5.01 -6.34
N PHE A 121 0.98 -5.03 -5.96
CA PHE A 121 1.97 -5.84 -6.66
C PHE A 121 1.79 -7.33 -6.40
N ILE A 122 1.49 -7.75 -5.17
CA ILE A 122 1.22 -9.17 -4.85
C ILE A 122 0.06 -9.69 -5.72
N LEU A 123 -1.06 -8.96 -5.79
CA LEU A 123 -2.19 -9.36 -6.62
C LEU A 123 -1.83 -9.39 -8.11
N SER A 124 -1.05 -8.42 -8.59
CA SER A 124 -0.61 -8.37 -10.00
C SER A 124 0.32 -9.54 -10.36
N ILE A 125 1.20 -9.94 -9.45
CA ILE A 125 2.07 -11.10 -9.61
C ILE A 125 1.24 -12.39 -9.63
N GLY A 126 0.27 -12.51 -8.71
CA GLY A 126 -0.66 -13.64 -8.69
C GLY A 126 -1.42 -13.82 -10.00
N LEU A 127 -1.80 -12.72 -10.66
CA LEU A 127 -2.44 -12.75 -11.97
C LEU A 127 -1.50 -13.24 -13.08
N GLU A 128 -0.23 -12.85 -13.08
CA GLU A 128 0.77 -13.32 -14.07
C GLU A 128 1.00 -14.82 -13.99
N ILE A 129 1.18 -15.33 -12.78
CA ILE A 129 1.45 -16.75 -12.57
C ILE A 129 0.16 -17.61 -12.59
N ASN A 130 -0.97 -17.03 -12.98
CA ASN A 130 -2.30 -17.66 -13.03
C ASN A 130 -2.74 -18.31 -11.70
N PHE A 131 -2.42 -17.66 -10.58
CA PHE A 131 -2.81 -18.12 -9.26
C PHE A 131 -4.32 -18.01 -9.06
N THR A 132 -4.95 -19.12 -8.70
CA THR A 132 -6.33 -19.14 -8.20
C THR A 132 -6.32 -19.39 -6.70
N MET A 133 -6.77 -18.41 -5.93
CA MET A 133 -6.81 -18.55 -4.48
C MET A 133 -7.94 -19.50 -4.06
N GLU A 134 -7.57 -20.67 -3.55
CA GLU A 134 -8.54 -21.65 -3.05
C GLU A 134 -8.83 -21.49 -1.55
N SER A 135 -7.97 -20.82 -0.78
CA SER A 135 -8.21 -20.60 0.65
C SER A 135 -7.50 -19.38 1.26
N HIS A 136 -8.03 -18.87 2.38
CA HIS A 136 -7.51 -17.74 3.14
C HIS A 136 -6.65 -18.21 4.31
N VAL A 137 -5.44 -18.68 4.05
CA VAL A 137 -4.49 -18.97 5.13
C VAL A 137 -3.68 -17.71 5.40
N LYS A 138 -3.64 -17.28 6.66
CA LYS A 138 -2.70 -16.27 7.16
C LYS A 138 -1.80 -16.94 8.17
N TRP A 139 -0.50 -16.64 8.14
CA TRP A 139 0.42 -17.04 9.21
C TRP A 139 1.14 -15.81 9.75
N ARG A 140 1.56 -15.88 11.02
CA ARG A 140 2.22 -14.78 11.71
C ARG A 140 3.47 -15.28 12.42
N ARG A 141 4.55 -14.51 12.33
CA ARG A 141 5.71 -14.66 13.22
C ARG A 141 5.47 -14.04 14.58
N PHE A 142 6.39 -14.34 15.49
CA PHE A 142 6.36 -13.79 16.84
C PHE A 142 6.66 -12.30 16.84
N THR A 143 7.60 -11.85 15.99
CA THR A 143 7.91 -10.44 15.80
C THR A 143 7.62 -9.96 14.38
N ILE A 144 7.33 -8.67 14.25
CA ILE A 144 7.20 -8.01 12.94
C ILE A 144 8.54 -8.02 12.18
N VAL A 145 9.69 -7.98 12.89
CA VAL A 145 11.02 -8.10 12.25
C VAL A 145 11.18 -9.44 11.54
N GLU A 146 10.85 -10.54 12.22
CA GLU A 146 10.87 -11.88 11.61
C GLU A 146 9.88 -11.96 10.44
N GLN A 147 8.69 -11.38 10.59
CA GLN A 147 7.69 -11.34 9.53
C GLN A 147 8.24 -10.65 8.26
N PHE A 148 8.85 -9.47 8.40
CA PHE A 148 9.46 -8.78 7.26
C PHE A 148 10.59 -9.59 6.63
N ASN A 149 11.49 -10.17 7.43
CA ASN A 149 12.62 -10.95 6.91
C ASN A 149 12.15 -12.16 6.09
N ASP A 150 11.12 -12.85 6.54
CA ASP A 150 10.54 -13.95 5.78
C ASP A 150 9.89 -13.46 4.48
N LEU A 151 9.15 -12.35 4.52
CA LEU A 151 8.55 -11.78 3.30
C LEU A 151 9.61 -11.38 2.27
N PHE A 152 10.74 -10.80 2.71
CA PHE A 152 11.87 -10.55 1.82
C PHE A 152 12.47 -11.85 1.27
N GLY A 153 12.54 -12.90 2.09
CA GLY A 153 12.94 -14.25 1.69
C GLY A 153 12.04 -14.82 0.60
N TYR A 154 10.73 -14.91 0.86
CA TYR A 154 9.75 -15.43 -0.11
C TYR A 154 9.66 -14.59 -1.38
N THR A 155 9.77 -13.27 -1.29
CA THR A 155 9.84 -12.41 -2.49
C THR A 155 11.10 -12.70 -3.31
N SER A 156 12.24 -12.97 -2.64
CA SER A 156 13.48 -13.35 -3.33
C SER A 156 13.39 -14.76 -3.93
N ASP A 157 12.71 -15.69 -3.26
CA ASP A 157 12.49 -17.03 -3.76
C ASP A 157 11.57 -17.03 -4.99
N LEU A 158 10.55 -16.17 -5.00
CA LEU A 158 9.71 -15.97 -6.18
C LEU A 158 10.53 -15.47 -7.38
N PHE A 159 11.47 -14.54 -7.17
CA PHE A 159 12.40 -14.12 -8.22
C PHE A 159 13.32 -15.26 -8.67
N LYS A 160 13.93 -16.02 -7.76
CA LYS A 160 14.76 -17.18 -8.16
C LYS A 160 13.98 -18.17 -9.01
N SER A 161 12.69 -18.31 -8.72
CA SER A 161 11.82 -19.22 -9.45
C SER A 161 11.56 -18.80 -10.91
N THR A 162 11.90 -17.58 -11.32
CA THR A 162 11.85 -17.14 -12.73
C THR A 162 13.11 -17.56 -13.51
N ASP A 163 14.27 -17.64 -12.83
CA ASP A 163 15.57 -17.97 -13.42
C ASP A 163 16.02 -19.44 -13.24
N GLU A 164 15.48 -20.13 -12.24
CA GLU A 164 15.87 -21.50 -11.88
C GLU A 164 14.80 -22.54 -12.29
N ASP A 165 15.20 -23.81 -12.41
CA ASP A 165 14.31 -24.94 -12.74
C ASP A 165 13.43 -25.34 -11.53
N TRP A 166 12.52 -24.44 -11.14
CA TRP A 166 11.49 -24.70 -10.14
C TRP A 166 10.26 -25.30 -10.82
N SER A 167 9.67 -26.32 -10.20
CA SER A 167 8.36 -26.83 -10.60
C SER A 167 7.26 -25.79 -10.37
N GLU A 168 6.16 -25.89 -11.11
CA GLU A 168 4.98 -25.03 -10.91
C GLU A 168 4.47 -25.09 -9.46
N ASP A 169 4.53 -26.26 -8.82
CA ASP A 169 4.15 -26.43 -7.41
C ASP A 169 5.08 -25.65 -6.46
N GLU A 170 6.39 -25.61 -6.73
CA GLU A 170 7.35 -24.85 -5.93
C GLU A 170 7.15 -23.34 -6.08
N LYS A 171 6.89 -22.86 -7.32
CA LYS A 171 6.55 -21.46 -7.60
C LYS A 171 5.27 -21.06 -6.88
N PHE A 172 4.26 -21.91 -6.98
CA PHE A 172 2.97 -21.73 -6.33
C PHE A 172 3.13 -21.62 -4.81
N ASN A 173 3.87 -22.55 -4.19
CA ASN A 173 4.10 -22.54 -2.75
C ASN A 173 4.85 -21.27 -2.31
N ALA A 174 5.83 -20.80 -3.07
CA ALA A 174 6.54 -19.56 -2.74
C ALA A 174 5.61 -18.34 -2.75
N TYR A 175 4.75 -18.24 -3.76
CA TYR A 175 3.75 -17.17 -3.84
C TYR A 175 2.70 -17.30 -2.72
N GLU A 176 2.21 -18.50 -2.43
CA GLU A 176 1.21 -18.73 -1.38
C GLU A 176 1.76 -18.35 0.00
N GLU A 177 3.00 -18.75 0.31
CA GLU A 177 3.66 -18.39 1.57
C GLU A 177 3.92 -16.88 1.68
N LEU A 178 4.36 -16.24 0.59
CA LEU A 178 4.48 -14.78 0.51
C LEU A 178 3.14 -14.10 0.83
N PHE A 179 2.07 -14.53 0.16
CA PHE A 179 0.78 -13.88 0.29
C PHE A 179 0.15 -14.11 1.66
N ALA A 180 0.18 -15.36 2.16
CA ALA A 180 -0.32 -15.73 3.48
C ALA A 180 0.42 -14.98 4.60
N GLY A 181 1.75 -14.89 4.50
CA GLY A 181 2.57 -14.11 5.41
C GLY A 181 2.29 -12.62 5.33
N PHE A 182 2.06 -12.09 4.13
CA PHE A 182 1.79 -10.68 3.92
C PHE A 182 0.46 -10.27 4.56
N LEU A 183 -0.59 -11.09 4.39
CA LEU A 183 -1.85 -10.88 5.08
C LEU A 183 -1.70 -10.97 6.62
N GLY A 184 -0.83 -11.87 7.10
CA GLY A 184 -0.47 -11.95 8.51
C GLY A 184 0.28 -10.73 9.03
N LEU A 185 1.12 -10.10 8.20
CA LEU A 185 1.78 -8.82 8.52
C LEU A 185 0.74 -7.72 8.74
N GLY A 186 -0.29 -7.63 7.89
CA GLY A 186 -1.37 -6.64 8.07
C GLY A 186 -2.04 -6.76 9.45
N ASP A 187 -2.29 -7.99 9.90
CA ASP A 187 -2.83 -8.23 11.24
C ASP A 187 -1.85 -7.81 12.36
N LEU A 188 -0.55 -8.07 12.19
CA LEU A 188 0.50 -7.66 13.15
C LEU A 188 0.69 -6.14 13.22
N LEU A 189 0.47 -5.44 12.10
CA LEU A 189 0.48 -3.97 12.03
C LEU A 189 -0.83 -3.35 12.57
N GLY A 190 -1.82 -4.18 12.90
CA GLY A 190 -3.07 -3.75 13.53
C GLY A 190 -4.12 -3.22 12.56
N PHE A 191 -4.02 -3.55 11.27
CA PHE A 191 -5.00 -3.15 10.27
C PHE A 191 -6.22 -4.07 10.28
N THR A 192 -7.41 -3.48 10.15
CA THR A 192 -8.62 -4.25 9.90
C THR A 192 -8.78 -4.53 8.41
N GLU A 193 -9.51 -5.59 8.08
CA GLU A 193 -9.75 -5.92 6.67
C GLU A 193 -10.54 -4.83 5.94
N GLU A 194 -11.42 -4.10 6.62
CA GLU A 194 -12.15 -2.97 6.07
C GLU A 194 -11.22 -1.78 5.77
N GLN A 195 -10.23 -1.52 6.63
CA GLN A 195 -9.23 -0.48 6.38
C GLN A 195 -8.38 -0.82 5.16
N ILE A 196 -7.93 -2.07 5.04
CA ILE A 196 -7.14 -2.53 3.90
C ILE A 196 -7.98 -2.44 2.62
N GLU A 197 -9.22 -2.94 2.63
CA GLU A 197 -10.09 -2.90 1.45
C GLU A 197 -10.34 -1.46 0.99
N GLN A 198 -10.68 -0.55 1.91
CA GLN A 198 -10.94 0.84 1.55
C GLN A 198 -9.68 1.54 1.03
N ALA A 199 -8.53 1.38 1.69
CA ALA A 199 -7.29 2.00 1.27
C ALA A 199 -6.83 1.49 -0.11
N TYR A 200 -7.04 0.20 -0.39
CA TYR A 200 -6.75 -0.38 -1.70
C TYR A 200 -7.64 0.22 -2.79
N LEU A 201 -8.96 0.37 -2.54
CA LEU A 201 -9.89 0.99 -3.48
C LEU A 201 -9.53 2.47 -3.76
N ASP A 202 -9.21 3.23 -2.71
CA ASP A 202 -8.77 4.62 -2.82
C ASP A 202 -7.48 4.74 -3.64
N LYS A 203 -6.51 3.84 -3.40
CA LYS A 203 -5.24 3.82 -4.15
C LYS A 203 -5.46 3.42 -5.61
N ASN A 204 -6.31 2.44 -5.87
CA ASN A 204 -6.69 2.02 -7.22
C ASN A 204 -7.31 3.18 -8.04
N GLU A 205 -8.21 3.97 -7.43
CA GLU A 205 -8.81 5.15 -8.06
C GLU A 205 -7.73 6.19 -8.43
N ILE A 206 -6.80 6.47 -7.51
CA ILE A 206 -5.68 7.37 -7.76
C ILE A 206 -4.80 6.85 -8.91
N ASN A 207 -4.50 5.55 -8.95
CA ASN A 207 -3.70 4.94 -10.00
C ASN A 207 -4.39 5.02 -11.37
N HIS A 208 -5.70 4.78 -11.44
CA HIS A 208 -6.47 5.01 -12.66
C HIS A 208 -6.46 6.48 -13.12
N ALA A 209 -6.54 7.43 -12.19
CA ALA A 209 -6.44 8.85 -12.50
C ALA A 209 -5.03 9.24 -12.99
N ARG A 210 -3.96 8.64 -12.44
CA ARG A 210 -2.58 8.83 -12.92
C ARG A 210 -2.42 8.36 -14.37
N GLN A 211 -2.91 7.17 -14.70
CA GLN A 211 -2.87 6.64 -16.06
C GLN A 211 -3.69 7.49 -17.05
N ALA A 212 -4.81 8.09 -16.62
CA ALA A 212 -5.60 9.00 -17.45
C ALA A 212 -4.85 10.30 -17.82
N ASN A 213 -3.92 10.75 -16.97
CA ASN A 213 -3.20 12.01 -17.12
C ASN A 213 -1.79 11.85 -17.74
N GLY A 214 -1.48 10.67 -18.27
CA GLY A 214 -0.22 10.42 -19.00
C GLY A 214 1.01 10.19 -18.13
N TYR A 215 0.82 9.85 -16.84
CA TYR A 215 1.90 9.31 -16.00
C TYR A 215 2.40 7.99 -16.58
#